data_AF-A0A2V7Y511-F1
#
_entry.id   AF-A0A2V7Y511-F1
#
_cell.length_a   1.000
_cell.length_b   1.000
_cell.length_c   1.000
_cell.angle_alpha   90.00
_cell.angle_beta   90.00
_cell.angle_gamma   90.00
#
_symmetry.space_group_name_H-M   'P 1'
#
loop_
_entity.id
_entity.type
_entity.pdbx_description
1 polymer ?
#
loop_
_entity_poly.entity_id
_entity_poly.type
_entity_poly.pdbx_seq_one_letter_code
_entity_poly.pdbx_strand_id
1 'polypeptide(L)'
;MPQKFLGILWQDNRYEVMSQIGSFPADVWQLSEEKTLEPLAHVDQIRVTDPEGTDITADVSEVQAQRWAQGSYQRGHLYMFPNQATGRFGYSVVDYPAFQKEWLAREPIVRASGVIAGTHNHVGMYPRWEVRFKDGYIVGVLGGGTYGDILREFLQYPGTQDLVYPFHKSPGFWYLYEAAFGTHPKYFRNPKELMEGSLGPDRLHAGVIHWGLGIRLWHDPDGPVESKQWMEFTAKHNVPRDHSFHTHTYFSSYRLRIRGANQWVDLLDKGRMTSLDDAEVKALASRYGDPARILADDWIIDMPGVSAPGSYEQYAKDPWTYEKAVVDKAVAGTYEYYYPRPGAAAAARAGGE
;
A
#
# COMPACT_ATOMS: atom_id res chain seq x y z
N MET A 1 21.01 -13.41 22.10
CA MET A 1 20.08 -12.35 22.58
C MET A 1 18.68 -12.80 22.21
N PRO A 2 17.74 -12.96 23.16
CA PRO A 2 16.36 -13.27 22.77
C PRO A 2 15.81 -12.07 21.99
N GLN A 3 15.26 -12.32 20.80
CA GLN A 3 14.68 -11.36 19.85
C GLN A 3 13.41 -10.67 20.41
N LYS A 4 13.45 -10.16 21.64
CA LYS A 4 12.30 -9.57 22.34
C LYS A 4 11.98 -8.13 21.89
N PHE A 5 12.87 -7.53 21.09
CA PHE A 5 12.71 -6.17 20.57
C PHE A 5 13.02 -6.17 19.08
N LEU A 6 12.21 -6.87 18.29
CA LEU A 6 12.07 -6.58 16.87
C LEU A 6 11.04 -5.45 16.77
N GLY A 7 11.43 -4.29 16.26
CA GLY A 7 10.56 -3.13 16.16
C GLY A 7 11.35 -1.88 15.76
N ILE A 8 10.67 -0.95 15.12
CA ILE A 8 11.21 0.38 14.83
C ILE A 8 10.68 1.32 15.92
N LEU A 9 11.56 2.07 16.59
CA LEU A 9 11.16 3.13 17.51
C LEU A 9 10.69 4.34 16.68
N TRP A 10 9.37 4.53 16.59
CA TRP A 10 8.71 5.65 15.90
C TRP A 10 8.15 6.63 16.94
N GLN A 11 8.99 7.48 17.51
CA GLN A 11 8.52 8.58 18.37
C GLN A 11 9.14 9.90 17.94
N ASP A 12 8.81 10.35 16.74
CA ASP A 12 9.32 11.59 16.15
C ASP A 12 8.38 12.78 16.38
N ASN A 13 7.14 12.54 16.81
CA ASN A 13 6.19 13.60 17.13
C ASN A 13 5.14 13.17 18.18
N ARG A 14 4.36 14.16 18.66
CA ARG A 14 3.33 13.93 19.68
C ARG A 14 2.23 12.96 19.26
N TYR A 15 1.91 12.88 17.96
CA TYR A 15 0.82 12.02 17.47
C TYR A 15 1.19 10.55 17.56
N GLU A 16 2.46 10.21 17.28
CA GLU A 16 2.97 8.85 17.44
C GLU A 16 2.99 8.41 18.91
N VAL A 17 3.35 9.30 19.83
CA VAL A 17 3.29 9.04 21.30
C VAL A 17 1.84 8.80 21.77
N MET A 18 0.86 9.43 21.11
CA MET A 18 -0.57 9.23 21.41
C MET A 18 -1.18 8.04 20.67
N SER A 19 -0.40 7.30 19.88
CA SER A 19 -0.85 6.16 19.08
C SER A 19 -0.44 4.83 19.70
N GLN A 20 -1.05 3.74 19.23
CA GLN A 20 -0.64 2.37 19.58
C GLN A 20 0.37 1.78 18.59
N ILE A 21 0.95 2.58 17.67
CA ILE A 21 1.91 2.10 16.65
C ILE A 21 3.05 1.33 17.32
N GLY A 22 3.78 1.97 18.23
CA GLY A 22 4.91 1.33 18.93
C GLY A 22 4.52 0.21 19.90
N SER A 23 3.23 -0.01 20.14
CA SER A 23 2.72 -1.05 21.06
C SER A 23 2.20 -2.29 20.35
N PHE A 24 2.13 -2.29 19.01
CA PHE A 24 1.67 -3.46 18.26
C PHE A 24 2.74 -4.57 18.30
N PRO A 25 2.40 -5.78 18.77
CA PRO A 25 3.39 -6.84 18.92
C PRO A 25 4.00 -7.27 17.58
N ALA A 26 5.33 -7.24 17.49
CA ALA A 26 6.02 -7.46 16.22
C ALA A 26 5.92 -8.90 15.69
N ASP A 27 5.78 -9.90 16.56
CA ASP A 27 5.54 -11.29 16.19
C ASP A 27 4.11 -11.49 15.65
N VAL A 28 3.12 -10.81 16.23
CA VAL A 28 1.74 -10.74 15.71
C VAL A 28 1.72 -10.07 14.35
N TRP A 29 2.42 -8.95 14.19
CA TRP A 29 2.55 -8.26 12.91
C TRP A 29 3.16 -9.18 11.85
N GLN A 30 4.31 -9.78 12.15
CA GLN A 30 4.97 -10.69 11.22
C GLN A 30 4.09 -11.90 10.84
N LEU A 31 3.43 -12.55 11.81
CA LEU A 31 2.54 -13.67 11.51
C LEU A 31 1.37 -13.25 10.61
N SER A 32 0.79 -12.05 10.85
CA SER A 32 -0.28 -11.53 9.99
C SER A 32 0.17 -11.30 8.55
N GLU A 33 1.42 -10.86 8.35
CA GLU A 33 2.02 -10.68 7.02
C GLU A 33 2.32 -12.03 6.37
N GLU A 34 2.89 -12.98 7.12
CA GLU A 34 3.15 -14.34 6.63
C GLU A 34 1.86 -14.99 6.12
N LYS A 35 0.76 -14.92 6.89
CA LYS A 35 -0.56 -15.40 6.48
C LYS A 35 -1.08 -14.73 5.22
N THR A 36 -0.83 -13.43 5.03
CA THR A 36 -1.20 -12.72 3.79
C THR A 36 -0.40 -13.21 2.58
N LEU A 37 0.87 -13.62 2.78
CA LEU A 37 1.77 -14.04 1.71
C LEU A 37 1.66 -15.52 1.33
N GLU A 38 1.19 -16.39 2.23
CA GLU A 38 1.02 -17.83 2.02
C GLU A 38 0.41 -18.22 0.65
N PRO A 39 -0.68 -17.61 0.15
CA PRO A 39 -1.30 -18.05 -1.10
C PRO A 39 -0.53 -17.69 -2.38
N LEU A 40 0.43 -16.76 -2.33
CA LEU A 40 0.98 -16.10 -3.53
C LEU A 40 1.63 -17.06 -4.53
N ALA A 41 2.29 -18.12 -4.03
CA ALA A 41 2.99 -19.10 -4.88
C ALA A 41 2.04 -19.89 -5.79
N HIS A 42 0.74 -19.90 -5.46
CA HIS A 42 -0.29 -20.71 -6.10
C HIS A 42 -1.30 -19.90 -6.90
N VAL A 43 -1.12 -18.59 -7.03
CA VAL A 43 -2.10 -17.70 -7.70
C VAL A 43 -2.05 -17.84 -9.21
N ASP A 44 -3.20 -17.87 -9.88
CA ASP A 44 -3.30 -17.66 -11.33
C ASP A 44 -4.12 -16.44 -11.77
N GLN A 45 -4.82 -15.76 -10.86
CA GLN A 45 -5.56 -14.54 -11.17
C GLN A 45 -5.68 -13.61 -9.96
N ILE A 46 -5.59 -12.30 -10.22
CA ILE A 46 -5.80 -11.21 -9.26
C ILE A 46 -7.10 -10.48 -9.64
N ARG A 47 -7.91 -10.11 -8.64
CA ARG A 47 -9.02 -9.15 -8.79
C ARG A 47 -9.05 -8.17 -7.63
N VAL A 48 -9.14 -6.89 -7.93
CA VAL A 48 -9.19 -5.83 -6.92
C VAL A 48 -10.29 -4.83 -7.24
N THR A 49 -11.12 -4.50 -6.27
CA THR A 49 -12.19 -3.50 -6.41
C THR A 49 -12.27 -2.59 -5.20
N ASP A 50 -12.75 -1.35 -5.35
CA ASP A 50 -13.06 -0.48 -4.21
C ASP A 50 -14.27 0.45 -4.49
N PRO A 51 -14.82 1.11 -3.45
CA PRO A 51 -15.98 1.99 -3.59
C PRO A 51 -15.74 3.27 -4.44
N GLU A 52 -14.50 3.70 -4.60
CA GLU A 52 -14.14 4.83 -5.47
C GLU A 52 -14.11 4.42 -6.95
N GLY A 53 -14.23 3.13 -7.27
CA GLY A 53 -14.44 2.61 -8.62
C GLY A 53 -13.19 1.99 -9.26
N THR A 54 -12.17 1.63 -8.46
CA THR A 54 -11.13 0.71 -8.96
C THR A 54 -11.78 -0.63 -9.29
N ASP A 55 -11.40 -1.21 -10.42
CA ASP A 55 -11.67 -2.60 -10.81
C ASP A 55 -10.51 -3.08 -11.68
N ILE A 56 -9.58 -3.82 -11.08
CA ILE A 56 -8.37 -4.32 -11.72
C ILE A 56 -8.39 -5.84 -11.76
N THR A 57 -8.00 -6.39 -12.90
CA THR A 57 -7.80 -7.82 -13.10
C THR A 57 -6.44 -8.09 -13.73
N ALA A 58 -5.82 -9.20 -13.38
CA ALA A 58 -4.59 -9.66 -14.02
C ALA A 58 -4.47 -11.19 -13.93
N ASP A 59 -4.05 -11.82 -15.02
CA ASP A 59 -3.68 -13.22 -15.03
C ASP A 59 -2.21 -13.38 -14.62
N VAL A 60 -1.92 -14.45 -13.88
CA VAL A 60 -0.61 -14.73 -13.29
C VAL A 60 -0.14 -16.12 -13.69
N SER A 61 0.96 -16.19 -14.44
CA SER A 61 1.61 -17.46 -14.76
C SER A 61 2.29 -18.08 -13.54
N GLU A 62 2.59 -19.37 -13.60
CA GLU A 62 3.24 -20.08 -12.50
C GLU A 62 4.60 -19.46 -12.12
N VAL A 63 5.43 -19.14 -13.12
CA VAL A 63 6.73 -18.49 -12.87
C VAL A 63 6.57 -17.12 -12.21
N GLN A 64 5.52 -16.36 -12.55
CA GLN A 64 5.24 -15.07 -11.93
C GLN A 64 4.81 -15.24 -10.47
N ALA A 65 3.90 -16.18 -10.20
CA ALA A 65 3.43 -16.49 -8.85
C ALA A 65 4.58 -16.93 -7.93
N GLN A 66 5.46 -17.81 -8.41
CA GLN A 66 6.62 -18.28 -7.65
C GLN A 66 7.60 -17.15 -7.29
N ARG A 67 7.91 -16.28 -8.25
CA ARG A 67 8.79 -15.13 -7.98
C ARG A 67 8.13 -14.08 -7.10
N TRP A 68 6.82 -13.88 -7.28
CA TRP A 68 6.05 -12.97 -6.45
C TRP A 68 6.13 -13.39 -4.99
N ALA A 69 5.82 -14.64 -4.69
CA ALA A 69 5.90 -15.19 -3.33
C ALA A 69 7.29 -15.01 -2.67
N GLN A 70 8.36 -15.14 -3.45
CA GLN A 70 9.73 -14.94 -2.95
C GLN A 70 10.08 -13.46 -2.74
N GLY A 71 9.51 -12.56 -3.54
CA GLY A 71 9.89 -11.14 -3.54
C GLY A 71 8.96 -10.23 -2.74
N SER A 72 7.80 -10.71 -2.31
CA SER A 72 6.73 -9.87 -1.77
C SER A 72 6.97 -9.23 -0.42
N TYR A 73 7.84 -9.82 0.39
CA TYR A 73 7.98 -9.38 1.77
C TYR A 73 8.76 -8.06 1.84
N GLN A 74 8.12 -7.05 2.43
CA GLN A 74 8.73 -5.89 3.05
C GLN A 74 7.83 -5.54 4.23
N ARG A 75 8.35 -5.65 5.46
CA ARG A 75 7.55 -5.43 6.67
C ARG A 75 6.88 -4.05 6.63
N GLY A 76 5.57 -4.03 6.82
CA GLY A 76 4.72 -2.85 6.77
C GLY A 76 4.30 -2.38 5.39
N HIS A 77 4.88 -2.91 4.32
CA HIS A 77 4.69 -2.43 2.94
C HIS A 77 4.80 -3.62 1.96
N LEU A 78 3.92 -4.61 2.09
CA LEU A 78 4.02 -5.85 1.29
C LEU A 78 3.85 -5.55 -0.20
N TYR A 79 4.71 -6.12 -1.05
CA TYR A 79 4.62 -5.97 -2.50
C TYR A 79 3.58 -6.92 -3.07
N MET A 80 2.34 -6.44 -3.17
CA MET A 80 1.17 -7.22 -3.57
C MET A 80 0.84 -7.07 -5.06
N PHE A 81 1.85 -6.78 -5.88
CA PHE A 81 1.81 -6.97 -7.31
C PHE A 81 3.13 -7.58 -7.82
N PRO A 82 3.11 -8.61 -8.67
CA PRO A 82 4.33 -9.32 -9.10
C PRO A 82 5.44 -8.42 -9.70
N ASN A 83 5.05 -7.34 -10.39
CA ASN A 83 6.03 -6.44 -11.03
C ASN A 83 6.89 -5.70 -10.00
N GLN A 84 6.33 -5.38 -8.83
CA GLN A 84 7.03 -4.72 -7.73
C GLN A 84 8.02 -5.65 -7.03
N ALA A 85 7.63 -6.93 -6.87
CA ALA A 85 8.39 -7.97 -6.18
C ALA A 85 9.59 -8.52 -6.99
N THR A 86 9.71 -8.16 -8.26
CA THR A 86 10.76 -8.64 -9.17
C THR A 86 11.71 -7.54 -9.63
N GLY A 87 12.84 -7.92 -10.24
CA GLY A 87 13.93 -6.99 -10.59
C GLY A 87 14.71 -6.53 -9.35
N ARG A 88 14.83 -7.43 -8.37
CA ARG A 88 15.44 -7.19 -7.06
C ARG A 88 15.83 -8.51 -6.40
N PHE A 89 16.57 -8.40 -5.30
CA PHE A 89 16.71 -9.47 -4.31
C PHE A 89 15.62 -9.22 -3.27
N GLY A 90 14.77 -10.22 -2.97
CA GLY A 90 13.69 -10.08 -2.00
C GLY A 90 14.22 -9.92 -0.58
N TYR A 91 13.47 -9.29 0.33
CA TYR A 91 13.84 -9.30 1.75
C TYR A 91 13.60 -10.68 2.37
N SER A 92 14.45 -11.08 3.30
CA SER A 92 14.26 -12.29 4.11
C SER A 92 13.19 -12.04 5.17
N VAL A 93 12.21 -12.94 5.27
CA VAL A 93 11.23 -12.96 6.37
C VAL A 93 11.93 -13.32 7.70
N VAL A 94 12.94 -14.19 7.65
CA VAL A 94 13.63 -14.73 8.82
C VAL A 94 14.72 -13.77 9.33
N ASP A 95 15.54 -13.25 8.42
CA ASP A 95 16.71 -12.43 8.74
C ASP A 95 16.49 -10.95 8.40
N TYR A 96 15.24 -10.47 8.46
CA TYR A 96 14.88 -9.10 8.09
C TYR A 96 15.73 -8.05 8.84
N PRO A 97 16.28 -7.01 8.17
CA PRO A 97 16.04 -6.61 6.77
C PRO A 97 17.09 -7.13 5.78
N ALA A 98 17.76 -8.26 6.05
CA ALA A 98 18.70 -8.84 5.09
C ALA A 98 18.00 -9.25 3.79
N PHE A 99 18.71 -9.14 2.68
CA PHE A 99 18.25 -9.66 1.39
C PHE A 99 18.45 -11.17 1.28
N GLN A 100 17.58 -11.80 0.52
CA GLN A 100 17.76 -13.15 0.02
C GLN A 100 18.93 -13.20 -0.96
N LYS A 101 19.44 -14.41 -1.22
CA LYS A 101 20.61 -14.63 -2.08
C LYS A 101 20.28 -14.71 -3.56
N GLU A 102 19.03 -14.97 -3.90
CA GLU A 102 18.57 -15.13 -5.28
C GLU A 102 18.07 -13.79 -5.84
N TRP A 103 18.53 -13.44 -7.04
CA TRP A 103 17.99 -12.31 -7.79
C TRP A 103 16.71 -12.74 -8.51
N LEU A 104 15.60 -12.07 -8.19
CA LEU A 104 14.31 -12.34 -8.79
C LEU A 104 14.21 -11.59 -10.11
N ALA A 105 14.27 -12.32 -11.22
CA ALA A 105 14.27 -11.72 -12.55
C ALA A 105 12.97 -10.96 -12.86
N ARG A 106 13.11 -9.77 -13.48
CA ARG A 106 12.01 -8.87 -13.87
C ARG A 106 10.99 -9.54 -14.81
N GLU A 107 11.45 -10.25 -15.85
CA GLU A 107 10.57 -10.79 -16.89
C GLU A 107 10.29 -12.29 -16.70
N PRO A 108 9.04 -12.77 -16.89
CA PRO A 108 7.91 -12.06 -17.47
C PRO A 108 7.15 -11.15 -16.50
N ILE A 109 6.79 -9.93 -16.92
CA ILE A 109 5.91 -9.03 -16.15
C ILE A 109 4.43 -9.42 -16.24
N VAL A 110 3.67 -9.14 -15.18
CA VAL A 110 2.20 -9.26 -15.15
C VAL A 110 1.56 -8.05 -15.82
N ARG A 111 0.48 -8.29 -16.57
CA ARG A 111 -0.21 -7.30 -17.40
C ARG A 111 -1.65 -7.14 -16.93
N ALA A 112 -1.87 -6.14 -16.07
CA ALA A 112 -3.20 -5.81 -15.54
C ALA A 112 -4.08 -5.07 -16.57
N SER A 113 -5.39 -5.28 -16.50
CA SER A 113 -6.38 -4.51 -17.23
C SER A 113 -7.49 -4.04 -16.29
N GLY A 114 -8.05 -2.86 -16.56
CA GLY A 114 -9.12 -2.29 -15.74
C GLY A 114 -8.87 -0.82 -15.39
N VAL A 115 -9.32 -0.40 -14.21
CA VAL A 115 -9.28 1.00 -13.76
C VAL A 115 -8.73 1.08 -12.35
N ILE A 116 -7.82 2.02 -12.10
CA ILE A 116 -7.48 2.50 -10.76
C ILE A 116 -8.15 3.85 -10.57
N ALA A 117 -8.94 4.01 -9.53
CA ALA A 117 -9.60 5.26 -9.19
C ALA A 117 -9.25 5.69 -7.77
N GLY A 118 -9.33 6.99 -7.49
CA GLY A 118 -9.07 7.48 -6.15
C GLY A 118 -8.89 8.98 -6.08
N THR A 119 -8.73 9.46 -4.86
CA THR A 119 -8.69 10.88 -4.48
C THR A 119 -7.44 11.26 -3.68
N HIS A 120 -6.57 10.29 -3.37
CA HIS A 120 -5.41 10.43 -2.48
C HIS A 120 -4.15 9.82 -3.10
N ASN A 121 -2.98 10.36 -2.77
CA ASN A 121 -1.67 9.76 -3.05
C ASN A 121 -0.64 10.16 -1.99
N HIS A 122 0.63 9.81 -2.18
CA HIS A 122 1.73 10.15 -1.26
C HIS A 122 1.87 11.64 -0.93
N VAL A 123 1.49 12.53 -1.85
CA VAL A 123 1.72 13.99 -1.77
C VAL A 123 0.42 14.78 -1.55
N GLY A 124 -0.64 14.11 -1.11
CA GLY A 124 -1.90 14.74 -0.72
C GLY A 124 -3.10 14.26 -1.53
N MET A 125 -4.05 15.17 -1.74
CA MET A 125 -5.36 14.85 -2.32
C MET A 125 -5.66 15.65 -3.57
N TYR A 126 -6.52 15.10 -4.42
CA TYR A 126 -6.92 15.68 -5.70
C TYR A 126 -8.36 15.26 -6.04
N PRO A 127 -9.06 16.03 -6.91
CA PRO A 127 -10.36 15.60 -7.40
C PRO A 127 -10.25 14.21 -8.03
N ARG A 128 -11.24 13.35 -7.82
CA ARG A 128 -11.19 11.94 -8.24
C ARG A 128 -10.67 11.79 -9.66
N TRP A 129 -9.77 10.82 -9.83
CA TRP A 129 -9.28 10.42 -11.13
C TRP A 129 -9.56 8.96 -11.44
N GLU A 130 -9.42 8.60 -12.71
CA GLU A 130 -9.39 7.23 -13.21
C GLU A 130 -8.17 7.05 -14.10
N VAL A 131 -7.34 6.05 -13.82
CA VAL A 131 -6.26 5.60 -14.69
C VAL A 131 -6.66 4.25 -15.27
N ARG A 132 -6.76 4.18 -16.60
CA ARG A 132 -7.24 3.01 -17.33
C ARG A 132 -6.08 2.21 -17.88
N PHE A 133 -6.13 0.90 -17.67
CA PHE A 133 -5.12 -0.06 -18.09
C PHE A 133 -5.67 -1.03 -19.12
N LYS A 134 -4.84 -1.34 -20.11
CA LYS A 134 -5.05 -2.46 -21.03
C LYS A 134 -3.71 -3.18 -21.23
N ASP A 135 -3.72 -4.49 -21.06
CA ASP A 135 -2.53 -5.34 -21.25
C ASP A 135 -1.29 -4.85 -20.47
N GLY A 136 -1.54 -4.34 -19.25
CA GLY A 136 -0.56 -3.82 -18.31
C GLY A 136 -0.21 -2.34 -18.48
N TYR A 137 -0.59 -1.70 -19.57
CA TYR A 137 -0.16 -0.35 -19.95
C TYR A 137 -1.29 0.69 -19.78
N ILE A 138 -0.93 1.92 -19.42
CA ILE A 138 -1.90 3.02 -19.31
C ILE A 138 -2.41 3.41 -20.70
N VAL A 139 -3.73 3.43 -20.87
CA VAL A 139 -4.41 3.81 -22.12
C VAL A 139 -5.30 5.05 -21.98
N GLY A 140 -5.48 5.57 -20.77
CA GLY A 140 -6.24 6.79 -20.56
C GLY A 140 -6.25 7.25 -19.11
N VAL A 141 -6.41 8.56 -18.93
CA VAL A 141 -6.53 9.20 -17.62
C VAL A 141 -7.70 10.17 -17.67
N LEU A 142 -8.66 10.03 -16.75
CA LEU A 142 -9.80 10.92 -16.61
C LEU A 142 -9.78 11.62 -15.25
N GLY A 143 -10.18 12.88 -15.20
CA GLY A 143 -10.20 13.64 -13.94
C GLY A 143 -8.81 13.91 -13.36
N GLY A 144 -8.72 13.98 -12.02
CA GLY A 144 -7.47 14.21 -11.29
C GLY A 144 -7.05 15.67 -11.15
N GLY A 145 -7.82 16.61 -11.70
CA GLY A 145 -7.41 18.01 -11.83
C GLY A 145 -5.98 18.13 -12.37
N THR A 146 -5.18 19.01 -11.75
CA THR A 146 -3.77 19.23 -12.09
C THR A 146 -2.94 17.94 -12.02
N TYR A 147 -3.20 17.05 -11.05
CA TYR A 147 -2.42 15.81 -10.92
C TYR A 147 -2.62 14.89 -12.13
N GLY A 148 -3.88 14.79 -12.59
CA GLY A 148 -4.20 14.09 -13.84
C GLY A 148 -3.60 14.77 -15.06
N ASP A 149 -3.65 16.11 -15.15
CA ASP A 149 -3.10 16.87 -16.29
C ASP A 149 -1.60 16.62 -16.44
N ILE A 150 -0.88 16.61 -15.32
CA ILE A 150 0.55 16.30 -15.30
C ILE A 150 0.79 14.86 -15.81
N LEU A 151 0.03 13.86 -15.35
CA LEU A 151 0.20 12.49 -15.88
C LEU A 151 -0.04 12.44 -17.39
N ARG A 152 -1.09 13.10 -17.91
CA ARG A 152 -1.36 13.13 -19.37
C ARG A 152 -0.23 13.74 -20.19
N GLU A 153 0.46 14.74 -19.65
CA GLU A 153 1.65 15.32 -20.28
C GLU A 153 2.80 14.31 -20.27
N PHE A 154 3.07 13.67 -19.12
CA PHE A 154 4.14 12.68 -18.98
C PHE A 154 3.94 11.40 -19.79
N LEU A 155 2.69 11.01 -20.08
CA LEU A 155 2.38 9.92 -21.01
C LEU A 155 2.93 10.19 -22.42
N GLN A 156 3.10 11.47 -22.80
CA GLN A 156 3.60 11.89 -24.11
C GLN A 156 5.11 12.19 -24.09
N TYR A 157 5.77 12.04 -22.94
CA TYR A 157 7.18 12.39 -22.80
C TYR A 157 8.07 11.50 -23.68
N PRO A 158 8.99 12.07 -24.50
CA PRO A 158 9.83 11.31 -25.42
C PRO A 158 10.60 10.18 -24.73
N GLY A 159 10.64 9.00 -25.36
CA GLY A 159 11.34 7.83 -24.82
C GLY A 159 10.52 6.98 -23.84
N THR A 160 9.40 7.50 -23.30
CA THR A 160 8.59 6.74 -22.32
C THR A 160 7.64 5.73 -22.97
N GLN A 161 7.50 5.71 -24.29
CA GLN A 161 6.62 4.78 -25.01
C GLN A 161 7.40 3.76 -25.86
N ASP A 162 8.57 4.16 -26.36
CA ASP A 162 9.29 3.48 -27.43
C ASP A 162 10.59 2.82 -26.96
N LEU A 163 11.21 3.33 -25.89
CA LEU A 163 12.43 2.72 -25.37
C LEU A 163 12.15 1.44 -24.60
N VAL A 164 13.05 0.47 -24.76
CA VAL A 164 13.09 -0.75 -23.96
C VAL A 164 14.04 -0.52 -22.79
N TYR A 165 13.49 -0.45 -21.59
CA TYR A 165 14.26 -0.27 -20.37
C TYR A 165 15.08 -1.53 -20.04
N PRO A 166 16.22 -1.39 -19.32
CA PRO A 166 17.03 -2.54 -18.91
C PRO A 166 16.18 -3.64 -18.25
N PHE A 167 16.47 -4.89 -18.61
CA PHE A 167 15.81 -6.09 -18.11
C PHE A 167 14.31 -6.23 -18.42
N HIS A 168 13.76 -5.37 -19.29
CA HIS A 168 12.43 -5.54 -19.88
C HIS A 168 12.54 -6.05 -21.31
N LYS A 169 11.49 -6.73 -21.79
CA LYS A 169 11.40 -7.27 -23.16
C LYS A 169 10.49 -6.43 -24.05
N SER A 170 9.61 -5.64 -23.47
CA SER A 170 8.68 -4.77 -24.19
C SER A 170 9.04 -3.29 -23.99
N PRO A 171 8.76 -2.43 -24.98
CA PRO A 171 8.98 -1.00 -24.83
C PRO A 171 7.97 -0.39 -23.86
N GLY A 172 8.29 0.83 -23.44
CA GLY A 172 7.42 1.70 -22.67
C GLY A 172 7.70 1.70 -21.16
N PHE A 173 7.25 2.77 -20.53
CA PHE A 173 7.45 3.05 -19.11
C PHE A 173 6.17 2.89 -18.29
N TRP A 174 5.01 3.25 -18.88
CA TRP A 174 3.74 3.43 -18.15
C TRP A 174 2.97 2.13 -17.91
N TYR A 175 3.64 1.16 -17.29
CA TYR A 175 3.02 -0.07 -16.80
C TYR A 175 2.45 0.12 -15.38
N LEU A 176 1.56 -0.78 -14.96
CA LEU A 176 1.28 -0.94 -13.52
C LEU A 176 2.50 -1.61 -12.87
N TYR A 177 3.12 -0.93 -11.91
CA TYR A 177 4.31 -1.43 -11.23
C TYR A 177 3.99 -1.93 -9.83
N GLU A 178 3.29 -1.12 -9.04
CA GLU A 178 3.10 -1.36 -7.62
C GLU A 178 1.60 -1.48 -7.29
N ALA A 179 1.31 -2.45 -6.42
CA ALA A 179 0.16 -2.47 -5.55
C ALA A 179 0.68 -2.94 -4.19
N ALA A 180 0.98 -2.02 -3.28
CA ALA A 180 1.58 -2.34 -2.00
C ALA A 180 0.59 -2.19 -0.85
N PHE A 181 0.60 -3.14 0.08
CA PHE A 181 -0.28 -3.10 1.25
C PHE A 181 0.45 -2.50 2.43
N GLY A 182 -0.18 -1.50 3.05
CA GLY A 182 0.07 -1.26 4.46
C GLY A 182 -0.48 -2.43 5.28
N THR A 183 0.21 -2.80 6.35
CA THR A 183 -0.12 -4.00 7.15
C THR A 183 -0.24 -3.78 8.64
N HIS A 184 -0.10 -2.53 9.09
CA HIS A 184 -0.08 -2.22 10.50
C HIS A 184 -1.41 -1.56 10.92
N PRO A 185 -2.26 -2.25 11.72
CA PRO A 185 -3.63 -1.78 12.01
C PRO A 185 -3.66 -0.53 12.90
N LYS A 186 -2.52 -0.19 13.53
CA LYS A 186 -2.40 0.99 14.40
C LYS A 186 -1.87 2.24 13.71
N TYR A 187 -1.43 2.15 12.45
CA TYR A 187 -1.09 3.36 11.70
C TYR A 187 -2.34 4.18 11.45
N PHE A 188 -2.16 5.48 11.27
CA PHE A 188 -3.24 6.43 11.09
C PHE A 188 -2.74 7.60 10.26
N ARG A 189 -3.66 8.37 9.71
CA ARG A 189 -3.34 9.63 9.04
C ARG A 189 -2.73 10.62 10.01
N ASN A 190 -1.42 10.81 9.94
CA ASN A 190 -0.70 11.71 10.83
C ASN A 190 -1.07 13.18 10.51
N PRO A 191 -1.70 13.92 11.46
CA PRO A 191 -2.10 15.30 11.21
C PRO A 191 -0.96 16.25 10.87
N LYS A 192 0.24 16.03 11.44
CA LYS A 192 1.41 16.87 11.13
C LYS A 192 1.81 16.69 9.68
N GLU A 193 2.02 15.44 9.27
CA GLU A 193 2.48 15.13 7.91
C GLU A 193 1.46 15.55 6.85
N LEU A 194 0.17 15.37 7.12
CA LEU A 194 -0.87 15.84 6.21
C LEU A 194 -0.79 17.35 5.98
N MET A 195 -0.60 18.12 7.06
CA MET A 195 -0.47 19.58 6.97
C MET A 195 0.84 20.03 6.30
N GLU A 196 1.83 19.14 6.24
CA GLU A 196 3.09 19.33 5.50
C GLU A 196 3.00 18.79 4.05
N GLY A 197 1.82 18.33 3.61
CA GLY A 197 1.57 17.86 2.25
C GLY A 197 1.97 16.40 2.00
N SER A 198 2.02 15.57 3.05
CA SER A 198 2.38 14.16 2.97
C SER A 198 1.24 13.27 3.50
N LEU A 199 0.92 12.23 2.74
CA LEU A 199 0.15 11.07 3.20
C LEU A 199 1.03 9.82 3.27
N GLY A 200 2.34 10.01 3.38
CA GLY A 200 3.30 8.92 3.54
C GLY A 200 2.95 7.88 4.62
N PRO A 201 2.39 8.25 5.78
CA PRO A 201 2.07 7.28 6.84
C PRO A 201 0.90 6.34 6.49
N ASP A 202 -0.03 6.77 5.63
CA ASP A 202 -1.15 5.95 5.16
C ASP A 202 -0.65 4.70 4.42
N ARG A 203 0.63 4.71 3.96
CA ARG A 203 1.40 3.57 3.41
C ARG A 203 1.49 2.36 4.31
N LEU A 204 1.45 2.59 5.61
CA LEU A 204 1.71 1.54 6.58
C LEU A 204 0.41 1.06 7.23
N HIS A 205 -0.71 1.77 7.03
CA HIS A 205 -2.00 1.38 7.58
C HIS A 205 -2.54 0.11 6.91
N ALA A 206 -2.97 -0.84 7.75
CA ALA A 206 -3.51 -2.12 7.30
C ALA A 206 -4.62 -1.93 6.25
N GLY A 207 -4.45 -2.59 5.09
CA GLY A 207 -5.45 -2.65 4.04
C GLY A 207 -5.63 -1.40 3.17
N VAL A 208 -4.80 -0.36 3.35
CA VAL A 208 -4.60 0.66 2.32
C VAL A 208 -3.74 0.07 1.22
N ILE A 209 -4.19 0.20 -0.04
CA ILE A 209 -3.37 -0.17 -1.20
C ILE A 209 -2.75 1.09 -1.80
N HIS A 210 -1.46 1.01 -2.04
CA HIS A 210 -0.64 2.01 -2.67
C HIS A 210 -0.36 1.54 -4.07
N TRP A 211 -0.94 2.21 -5.05
CA TRP A 211 -0.73 1.89 -6.45
C TRP A 211 0.37 2.77 -7.02
N GLY A 212 1.30 2.20 -7.77
CA GLY A 212 2.40 2.93 -8.40
C GLY A 212 2.44 2.73 -9.91
N LEU A 213 2.50 3.83 -10.64
CA LEU A 213 2.48 3.86 -12.10
C LEU A 213 3.89 4.13 -12.67
N GLY A 214 4.29 3.34 -13.66
CA GLY A 214 5.61 3.41 -14.28
C GLY A 214 6.31 2.06 -14.22
N ILE A 215 7.64 2.09 -14.18
CA ILE A 215 8.47 0.92 -13.89
C ILE A 215 9.71 1.37 -13.11
N ARG A 216 10.25 0.46 -12.30
CA ARG A 216 11.54 0.64 -11.60
C ARG A 216 12.28 -0.67 -11.56
N LEU A 217 13.61 -0.68 -11.69
CA LEU A 217 14.46 -1.83 -11.35
C LEU A 217 15.34 -1.44 -10.16
N TRP A 218 15.36 -2.25 -9.12
CA TRP A 218 16.13 -1.94 -7.92
C TRP A 218 17.56 -2.46 -8.00
N HIS A 219 17.72 -3.73 -8.36
CA HIS A 219 19.02 -4.40 -8.34
C HIS A 219 19.35 -5.00 -9.70
N ASP A 220 20.63 -4.91 -10.06
CA ASP A 220 21.21 -5.73 -11.12
C ASP A 220 21.45 -7.17 -10.58
N PRO A 221 21.62 -8.19 -11.44
CA PRO A 221 21.83 -9.57 -10.98
C PRO A 221 23.13 -9.81 -10.20
N ASP A 222 24.08 -8.87 -10.24
CA ASP A 222 25.39 -8.97 -9.61
C ASP A 222 25.37 -8.66 -8.10
N GLY A 223 24.34 -7.98 -7.59
CA GLY A 223 24.17 -7.81 -6.15
C GLY A 223 23.02 -6.89 -5.72
N PRO A 224 22.66 -6.91 -4.42
CA PRO A 224 21.55 -6.14 -3.87
C PRO A 224 21.93 -4.68 -3.61
N VAL A 225 22.37 -4.00 -4.66
CA VAL A 225 22.69 -2.56 -4.67
C VAL A 225 21.95 -1.91 -5.83
N GLU A 226 21.83 -0.58 -5.80
CA GLU A 226 21.15 0.16 -6.87
C GLU A 226 21.70 -0.23 -8.26
N SER A 227 20.79 -0.62 -9.15
CA SER A 227 21.11 -1.03 -10.52
C SER A 227 21.85 0.08 -11.26
N LYS A 228 23.09 -0.20 -11.66
CA LYS A 228 23.90 0.73 -12.44
C LYS A 228 23.35 0.85 -13.84
N GLN A 229 22.96 -0.27 -14.45
CA GLN A 229 22.42 -0.28 -15.81
C GLN A 229 21.16 0.56 -15.92
N TRP A 230 20.29 0.50 -14.92
CA TRP A 230 19.08 1.33 -14.87
C TRP A 230 19.38 2.81 -14.74
N MET A 231 20.28 3.17 -13.81
CA MET A 231 20.64 4.57 -13.56
C MET A 231 21.36 5.20 -14.75
N GLU A 232 22.29 4.49 -15.37
CA GLU A 232 22.99 4.95 -16.57
C GLU A 232 22.05 5.10 -17.77
N PHE A 233 21.13 4.15 -17.96
CA PHE A 233 20.13 4.21 -19.04
C PHE A 233 19.22 5.43 -18.89
N THR A 234 18.64 5.62 -17.70
CA THR A 234 17.68 6.70 -17.44
C THR A 234 18.33 8.07 -17.57
N ALA A 235 19.58 8.21 -17.13
CA ALA A 235 20.37 9.43 -17.33
C ALA A 235 20.70 9.67 -18.81
N LYS A 236 21.20 8.65 -19.52
CA LYS A 236 21.59 8.76 -20.95
C LYS A 236 20.42 9.17 -21.84
N HIS A 237 19.25 8.61 -21.59
CA HIS A 237 18.06 8.84 -22.41
C HIS A 237 17.18 9.97 -21.88
N ASN A 238 17.53 10.56 -20.73
CA ASN A 238 16.76 11.59 -20.04
C ASN A 238 15.30 11.17 -19.81
N VAL A 239 15.09 9.95 -19.33
CA VAL A 239 13.75 9.36 -19.08
C VAL A 239 13.54 9.07 -17.59
N PRO A 240 12.29 8.88 -17.12
CA PRO A 240 12.00 8.63 -15.71
C PRO A 240 12.75 7.42 -15.16
N ARG A 241 13.25 7.56 -13.92
CA ARG A 241 14.03 6.52 -13.22
C ARG A 241 13.23 5.69 -12.22
N ASP A 242 11.99 6.07 -11.93
CA ASP A 242 11.18 5.42 -10.90
C ASP A 242 9.68 5.59 -11.17
N HIS A 243 8.87 4.69 -10.61
CA HIS A 243 7.42 4.75 -10.63
C HIS A 243 6.94 5.92 -9.75
N SER A 244 6.59 7.05 -10.36
CA SER A 244 6.42 8.32 -9.65
C SER A 244 4.97 8.63 -9.28
N PHE A 245 4.00 8.24 -10.11
CA PHE A 245 2.59 8.55 -9.87
C PHE A 245 1.97 7.48 -8.99
N HIS A 246 1.22 7.91 -7.99
CA HIS A 246 0.61 7.01 -7.03
C HIS A 246 -0.86 7.32 -6.79
N THR A 247 -1.57 6.31 -6.30
CA THR A 247 -2.92 6.45 -5.76
C THR A 247 -3.05 5.57 -4.54
N HIS A 248 -3.66 6.09 -3.49
CA HIS A 248 -4.07 5.28 -2.35
C HIS A 248 -5.53 4.91 -2.53
N THR A 249 -5.84 3.64 -2.37
CA THR A 249 -7.22 3.17 -2.31
C THR A 249 -7.53 2.64 -0.93
N TYR A 250 -8.73 2.96 -0.47
CA TYR A 250 -9.27 2.56 0.81
C TYR A 250 -10.45 1.62 0.57
N PHE A 251 -10.80 0.82 1.58
CA PHE A 251 -11.93 -0.10 1.50
C PHE A 251 -11.84 -1.10 0.33
N SER A 252 -10.63 -1.40 -0.15
CA SER A 252 -10.41 -2.30 -1.26
C SER A 252 -10.74 -3.74 -0.88
N SER A 253 -11.39 -4.46 -1.78
CA SER A 253 -11.49 -5.92 -1.75
C SER A 253 -10.45 -6.48 -2.70
N TYR A 254 -9.49 -7.22 -2.18
CA TYR A 254 -8.39 -7.79 -2.97
C TYR A 254 -8.47 -9.31 -2.87
N ARG A 255 -8.68 -9.95 -4.02
CA ARG A 255 -8.97 -11.38 -4.12
C ARG A 255 -7.98 -12.07 -5.06
N LEU A 256 -7.62 -13.29 -4.70
CA LEU A 256 -6.69 -14.13 -5.44
C LEU A 256 -7.34 -15.46 -5.80
N ARG A 257 -7.25 -15.87 -7.06
CA ARG A 257 -7.67 -17.20 -7.48
C ARG A 257 -6.51 -18.19 -7.38
N ILE A 258 -6.73 -19.28 -6.66
CA ILE A 258 -5.76 -20.35 -6.48
C ILE A 258 -5.80 -21.31 -7.66
N ARG A 259 -4.65 -21.47 -8.31
CA ARG A 259 -4.42 -22.36 -9.45
C ARG A 259 -4.79 -23.79 -9.10
N GLY A 260 -5.52 -24.44 -10.00
CA GLY A 260 -5.93 -25.85 -9.86
C GLY A 260 -7.06 -26.10 -8.85
N ALA A 261 -7.31 -25.20 -7.91
CA ALA A 261 -8.41 -25.31 -6.95
C ALA A 261 -9.68 -24.56 -7.40
N ASN A 262 -9.54 -23.57 -8.28
CA ASN A 262 -10.63 -22.66 -8.70
C ASN A 262 -11.34 -21.99 -7.49
N GLN A 263 -10.58 -21.74 -6.42
CA GLN A 263 -11.04 -21.09 -5.21
C GLN A 263 -10.49 -19.67 -5.16
N TRP A 264 -11.31 -18.73 -4.71
CA TRP A 264 -10.87 -17.37 -4.39
C TRP A 264 -10.54 -17.26 -2.91
N VAL A 265 -9.42 -16.61 -2.62
CA VAL A 265 -8.99 -16.22 -1.27
C VAL A 265 -8.99 -14.70 -1.20
N ASP A 266 -9.63 -14.16 -0.17
CA ASP A 266 -9.70 -12.73 0.06
C ASP A 266 -8.54 -12.33 0.96
N LEU A 267 -7.68 -11.44 0.48
CA LEU A 267 -6.58 -10.87 1.28
C LEU A 267 -7.02 -9.60 2.00
N LEU A 268 -7.81 -8.78 1.30
CA LEU A 268 -8.53 -7.65 1.85
C LEU A 268 -10.02 -7.86 1.61
N ASP A 269 -10.84 -7.70 2.65
CA ASP A 269 -12.29 -7.57 2.55
C ASP A 269 -12.67 -6.15 2.97
N LYS A 270 -13.09 -5.34 2.01
CA LYS A 270 -13.48 -3.93 2.22
C LYS A 270 -12.45 -3.13 3.05
N GLY A 271 -11.17 -3.30 2.75
CA GLY A 271 -10.06 -2.61 3.40
C GLY A 271 -9.58 -3.26 4.69
N ARG A 272 -10.20 -4.34 5.17
CA ARG A 272 -9.70 -5.10 6.31
C ARG A 272 -8.82 -6.26 5.84
N MET A 273 -7.61 -6.37 6.38
CA MET A 273 -6.75 -7.53 6.15
C MET A 273 -7.35 -8.77 6.81
N THR A 274 -7.65 -9.80 6.01
CA THR A 274 -8.29 -11.03 6.49
C THR A 274 -7.36 -11.84 7.41
N SER A 275 -6.04 -11.67 7.28
CA SER A 275 -5.07 -12.30 8.17
C SER A 275 -5.11 -11.76 9.61
N LEU A 276 -5.58 -10.53 9.84
CA LEU A 276 -5.83 -10.03 11.20
C LEU A 276 -7.00 -10.75 11.87
N ASP A 277 -7.83 -11.45 11.11
CA ASP A 277 -8.91 -12.27 11.61
C ASP A 277 -8.59 -13.76 11.71
N ASP A 278 -7.38 -14.17 11.30
CA ASP A 278 -6.92 -15.55 11.35
C ASP A 278 -6.85 -16.08 12.79
N ALA A 279 -7.18 -17.36 12.97
CA ALA A 279 -7.26 -17.98 14.29
C ALA A 279 -5.88 -18.08 14.96
N GLU A 280 -4.81 -18.33 14.20
CA GLU A 280 -3.44 -18.39 14.72
C GLU A 280 -2.95 -17.00 15.11
N VAL A 281 -3.27 -15.98 14.30
CA VAL A 281 -2.96 -14.57 14.61
C VAL A 281 -3.70 -14.13 15.88
N LYS A 282 -4.99 -14.45 16.02
CA LYS A 282 -5.77 -14.17 17.24
C LYS A 282 -5.22 -14.89 18.46
N ALA A 283 -4.82 -16.15 18.32
CA ALA A 283 -4.23 -16.93 19.39
C ALA A 283 -2.84 -16.40 19.83
N LEU A 284 -2.05 -15.87 18.90
CA LEU A 284 -0.78 -15.22 19.24
C LEU A 284 -1.03 -13.88 19.95
N ALA A 285 -1.95 -13.06 19.42
CA ALA A 285 -2.32 -11.77 20.00
C ALA A 285 -2.84 -11.89 21.45
N SER A 286 -3.50 -13.00 21.81
CA SER A 286 -4.03 -13.20 23.17
C SER A 286 -2.95 -13.27 24.25
N ARG A 287 -1.67 -13.44 23.87
CA ARG A 287 -0.53 -13.39 24.80
C ARG A 287 -0.21 -11.96 25.25
N TYR A 288 -0.68 -10.96 24.52
CA TYR A 288 -0.38 -9.55 24.74
C TYR A 288 -1.57 -8.76 25.32
N GLY A 289 -2.75 -9.40 25.45
CA GLY A 289 -3.97 -8.77 25.96
C GLY A 289 -5.20 -9.28 25.21
N ASP A 290 -6.25 -8.45 25.15
CA ASP A 290 -7.47 -8.75 24.39
C ASP A 290 -7.18 -8.72 22.88
N PRO A 291 -7.27 -9.86 22.16
CA PRO A 291 -7.02 -9.92 20.72
C PRO A 291 -7.91 -8.96 19.92
N ALA A 292 -9.16 -8.77 20.34
CA ALA A 292 -10.09 -7.91 19.62
C ALA A 292 -9.62 -6.45 19.63
N ARG A 293 -9.01 -6.00 20.73
CA ARG A 293 -8.41 -4.67 20.84
C ARG A 293 -7.08 -4.57 20.10
N ILE A 294 -6.23 -5.60 20.22
CA ILE A 294 -4.89 -5.59 19.62
C ILE A 294 -4.95 -5.59 18.09
N LEU A 295 -5.89 -6.33 17.50
CA LEU A 295 -6.01 -6.54 16.05
C LEU A 295 -7.03 -5.61 15.37
N ALA A 296 -7.69 -4.74 16.15
CA ALA A 296 -8.58 -3.72 15.61
C ALA A 296 -7.80 -2.65 14.85
N ASP A 297 -8.39 -2.12 13.79
CA ASP A 297 -7.91 -0.92 13.12
C ASP A 297 -8.19 0.30 14.01
N ASP A 298 -7.15 1.04 14.38
CA ASP A 298 -7.30 2.22 15.27
C ASP A 298 -7.78 3.46 14.51
N TRP A 299 -7.66 3.44 13.18
CA TRP A 299 -8.07 4.51 12.29
C TRP A 299 -8.76 3.92 11.08
N ILE A 300 -9.85 4.58 10.66
CA ILE A 300 -10.53 4.35 9.39
C ILE A 300 -10.77 5.75 8.83
N ILE A 301 -10.55 5.93 7.52
CA ILE A 301 -10.78 7.21 6.86
C ILE A 301 -12.27 7.56 6.84
N ASP A 302 -12.59 8.84 7.09
CA ASP A 302 -13.92 9.39 6.94
C ASP A 302 -14.14 9.78 5.48
N MET A 303 -14.82 8.91 4.72
CA MET A 303 -15.15 9.13 3.32
C MET A 303 -16.67 9.29 3.18
N PRO A 304 -17.19 10.53 3.03
CA PRO A 304 -18.61 10.81 2.85
C PRO A 304 -19.24 9.99 1.73
N GLY A 305 -20.37 9.35 2.02
CA GLY A 305 -21.08 8.47 1.08
C GLY A 305 -20.51 7.05 1.00
N VAL A 306 -19.41 6.76 1.71
CA VAL A 306 -18.78 5.43 1.78
C VAL A 306 -18.71 4.93 3.23
N SER A 307 -17.89 5.58 4.07
CA SER A 307 -17.72 5.25 5.50
C SER A 307 -18.34 6.29 6.45
N ALA A 308 -18.65 7.49 5.95
CA ALA A 308 -19.23 8.58 6.73
C ALA A 308 -20.50 9.16 6.07
N PRO A 309 -21.40 9.83 6.82
CA PRO A 309 -22.55 10.52 6.25
C PRO A 309 -22.16 11.62 5.26
N GLY A 310 -22.89 11.75 4.15
CA GLY A 310 -22.68 12.81 3.15
C GLY A 310 -22.78 12.28 1.72
N SER A 311 -22.25 13.04 0.75
CA SER A 311 -22.23 12.66 -0.68
C SER A 311 -20.79 12.45 -1.15
N TYR A 312 -20.54 11.27 -1.72
CA TYR A 312 -19.25 10.95 -2.32
C TYR A 312 -18.96 11.86 -3.51
N GLU A 313 -19.98 12.24 -4.30
CA GLU A 313 -19.81 13.13 -5.45
C GLU A 313 -19.35 14.54 -5.06
N GLN A 314 -19.71 15.00 -3.86
CA GLN A 314 -19.21 16.26 -3.31
C GLN A 314 -17.81 16.09 -2.73
N TYR A 315 -17.57 15.03 -1.97
CA TYR A 315 -16.24 14.70 -1.43
C TYR A 315 -15.19 14.56 -2.54
N ALA A 316 -15.49 13.78 -3.58
CA ALA A 316 -14.60 13.47 -4.68
C ALA A 316 -14.17 14.69 -5.50
N LYS A 317 -14.85 15.84 -5.38
CA LYS A 317 -14.45 17.09 -6.05
C LYS A 317 -13.40 17.87 -5.26
N ASP A 318 -13.43 17.76 -3.94
CA ASP A 318 -12.54 18.48 -3.02
C ASP A 318 -12.36 17.68 -1.71
N PRO A 319 -11.62 16.57 -1.76
CA PRO A 319 -11.41 15.71 -0.59
C PRO A 319 -10.69 16.45 0.54
N TRP A 320 -9.81 17.41 0.22
CA TRP A 320 -9.03 18.17 1.19
C TRP A 320 -9.91 18.86 2.24
N THR A 321 -11.01 19.49 1.83
CA THR A 321 -11.90 20.21 2.77
C THR A 321 -12.47 19.30 3.86
N TYR A 322 -12.79 18.05 3.52
CA TYR A 322 -13.33 17.08 4.47
C TYR A 322 -12.25 16.54 5.41
N GLU A 323 -11.10 16.18 4.84
CA GLU A 323 -9.99 15.60 5.60
C GLU A 323 -9.34 16.61 6.54
N LYS A 324 -9.23 17.87 6.09
CA LYS A 324 -8.81 18.97 6.94
C LYS A 324 -9.77 19.16 8.12
N ALA A 325 -11.08 19.06 7.91
CA ALA A 325 -12.05 19.20 9.00
C ALA A 325 -11.89 18.09 10.07
N VAL A 326 -11.54 16.87 9.66
CA VAL A 326 -11.19 15.77 10.58
C VAL A 326 -9.92 16.11 11.35
N VAL A 327 -8.87 16.58 10.66
CA VAL A 327 -7.63 17.02 11.30
C VAL A 327 -7.86 18.19 12.28
N ASP A 328 -8.69 19.16 11.93
CA ASP A 328 -9.01 20.29 12.79
C ASP A 328 -9.69 19.82 14.09
N LYS A 329 -10.59 18.81 14.03
CA LYS A 329 -11.15 18.16 15.23
C LYS A 329 -10.07 17.46 16.05
N ALA A 330 -9.14 16.76 15.40
CA ALA A 330 -8.06 16.07 16.09
C ALA A 330 -7.13 17.05 16.81
N VAL A 331 -6.76 18.16 16.16
CA VAL A 331 -5.95 19.24 16.76
C VAL A 331 -6.69 19.92 17.91
N ALA A 332 -8.01 20.08 17.81
CA ALA A 332 -8.84 20.62 18.88
C ALA A 332 -9.06 19.63 20.05
N GLY A 333 -8.62 18.37 19.92
CA GLY A 333 -8.85 17.32 20.93
C GLY A 333 -10.32 16.90 21.03
N THR A 334 -11.10 17.11 19.97
CA THR A 334 -12.53 16.78 19.90
C THR A 334 -12.83 15.60 18.98
N TYR A 335 -11.81 15.03 18.34
CA TYR A 335 -11.97 13.85 17.50
C TYR A 335 -12.17 12.59 18.34
N GLU A 336 -13.34 11.97 18.18
CA GLU A 336 -13.84 10.91 19.07
C GLU A 336 -13.05 9.58 19.00
N TYR A 337 -12.28 9.37 17.93
CA TYR A 337 -11.50 8.15 17.69
C TYR A 337 -10.05 8.23 18.18
N TYR A 338 -9.53 9.43 18.47
CA TYR A 338 -8.15 9.58 18.97
C TYR A 338 -8.04 9.38 20.48
N TYR A 339 -6.88 8.87 20.92
CA TYR A 339 -6.60 8.63 22.32
C TYR A 339 -5.78 9.77 22.96
N PRO A 340 -6.05 10.11 24.23
CA PRO A 340 -7.20 9.69 25.02
C PRO A 340 -8.50 10.28 24.45
N ARG A 341 -9.59 9.49 24.48
CA ARG A 341 -10.89 9.94 23.96
C ARG A 341 -11.29 11.29 24.57
N PRO A 342 -11.89 12.21 23.80
CA PRO A 342 -12.39 13.47 24.33
C PRO A 342 -13.26 13.23 25.57
N GLY A 343 -12.91 13.86 26.70
CA GLY A 343 -13.60 13.70 27.98
C GLY A 343 -13.04 12.60 28.92
N ALA A 344 -12.18 11.69 28.45
CA ALA A 344 -11.58 10.66 29.30
C ALA A 344 -10.66 11.26 30.39
N ALA A 345 -10.00 12.39 30.09
CA ALA A 345 -9.21 13.13 31.08
C ALA A 345 -10.07 13.84 32.15
N ALA A 346 -11.31 14.23 31.81
CA ALA A 346 -12.25 14.79 32.77
C ALA A 346 -12.79 13.71 33.71
N ALA A 347 -13.07 12.51 33.20
CA ALA A 347 -13.47 11.35 34.00
C ALA A 347 -12.34 10.84 34.91
N ALA A 348 -11.10 10.78 34.43
CA ALA A 348 -9.94 10.35 35.23
C ALA A 348 -9.58 11.34 36.35
N ARG A 349 -9.89 12.64 36.18
CA ARG A 349 -9.72 13.66 37.24
C ARG A 349 -10.91 13.73 38.20
N ALA A 350 -12.09 13.26 37.80
CA ALA A 350 -13.29 13.22 38.65
C ALA A 350 -13.43 11.92 39.46
N GLY A 351 -12.70 10.85 39.09
CA GLY A 351 -12.73 9.54 39.75
C GLY A 351 -11.55 9.24 40.68
N GLY A 352 -10.72 10.25 41.00
CA GLY A 352 -9.65 10.14 41.99
C GLY A 352 -10.07 10.75 43.32
N GLU A 353 -10.82 9.98 44.11
CA GLU A 353 -10.81 10.06 45.58
C GLU A 353 -10.01 8.88 46.14
#